data_AF-G4YNP6-F1
#
_entry.id   AF-G4YNP6-F1
#
_cell.length_a   1.000
_cell.length_b   1.000
_cell.length_c   1.000
_cell.angle_alpha   90.00
_cell.angle_beta   90.00
_cell.angle_gamma   90.00
#
_symmetry.space_group_name_H-M   'P 1'
#
loop_
_entity.id
_entity.type
_entity.pdbx_description
1 polymer ?
#
loop_
_entity_poly.entity_id
_entity_poly.type
_entity_poly.pdbx_seq_one_letter_code
_entity_poly.pdbx_strand_id
1 'polypeptide(L)'
;SPFGVVDKSGGDPNVSGRTIHDLSFPDGLSINDLTDQASIERPEYVHCDAIASEILRVSATNPDTEVDIMAGDVAAAFRHISLHSNSVRWFAGLIDEADALILELAAPFGWPGSPGTYEIVGGAVSYVHGSHFNADNPDGFFHYHWVDDHINVTATVGSNRADMDRSLRFALLAVLGEGAINEDKFTPWAPVQTVLGLQFDTHSRTVSMPESKILKARRLVVAAFHSTAMSRTALRSLVGSGHLYPPGPTVPSTTTSARDLRSPF
;
A
#
# COMPACT_ATOMS: atom_id res chain seq x y z
N SER A 1 17.75 20.21 1.10
CA SER A 1 16.36 20.48 1.48
C SER A 1 16.22 20.60 2.99
N PRO A 2 15.20 21.30 3.53
CA PRO A 2 15.04 21.47 4.97
C PRO A 2 14.39 20.25 5.62
N PHE A 3 14.54 20.15 6.94
CA PHE A 3 13.76 19.23 7.76
C PHE A 3 12.63 19.97 8.47
N GLY A 4 11.52 19.28 8.67
CA GLY A 4 10.39 19.76 9.45
C GLY A 4 9.83 18.66 10.34
N VAL A 5 8.83 19.00 11.16
CA VAL A 5 8.10 18.03 11.98
C VAL A 5 6.62 18.11 11.63
N VAL A 6 6.02 16.97 11.32
CA VAL A 6 4.57 16.84 11.10
C VAL A 6 3.96 15.95 12.14
N ASP A 7 2.77 16.29 12.58
CA ASP A 7 2.04 15.47 13.53
C ASP A 7 1.51 14.17 12.89
N LYS A 8 1.63 13.07 13.62
CA LYS A 8 1.01 11.79 13.27
C LYS A 8 -0.31 11.72 14.04
N SER A 9 -1.42 11.96 13.34
CA SER A 9 -2.82 11.67 13.78
C SER A 9 -3.59 12.69 14.62
N GLY A 10 -3.25 13.98 14.56
CA GLY A 10 -4.00 15.06 15.24
C GLY A 10 -3.59 15.27 16.71
N GLY A 11 -2.40 14.80 17.10
CA GLY A 11 -1.79 15.00 18.40
C GLY A 11 -0.85 16.22 18.45
N ASP A 12 -0.13 16.36 19.57
CA ASP A 12 0.90 17.39 19.68
C ASP A 12 2.17 16.94 18.92
N PRO A 13 2.63 17.68 17.88
CA PRO A 13 3.85 17.35 17.15
C PRO A 13 5.11 17.34 18.03
N ASN A 14 5.10 17.98 19.20
CA ASN A 14 6.21 17.89 20.16
C ASN A 14 6.26 16.54 20.90
N VAL A 15 5.19 15.75 20.84
CA VAL A 15 5.06 14.47 21.55
C VAL A 15 5.05 13.29 20.57
N SER A 16 4.39 13.43 19.42
CA SER A 16 4.23 12.36 18.41
C SER A 16 4.64 12.78 16.99
N GLY A 17 5.38 13.88 16.87
CA GLY A 17 5.83 14.41 15.59
C GLY A 17 6.76 13.46 14.85
N ARG A 18 6.58 13.37 13.53
CA ARG A 18 7.48 12.72 12.61
C ARG A 18 8.34 13.77 11.93
N THR A 19 9.65 13.59 11.99
CA THR A 19 10.58 14.35 11.16
C THR A 19 10.31 14.05 9.69
N ILE A 20 10.19 15.10 8.88
CA ILE A 20 10.05 15.02 7.43
C ILE A 20 11.22 15.73 6.78
N HIS A 21 11.73 15.15 5.70
CA HIS A 21 12.66 15.80 4.80
C HIS A 21 11.83 16.42 3.68
N ASP A 22 11.80 17.74 3.55
CA ASP A 22 10.98 18.41 2.53
C ASP A 22 11.68 18.39 1.16
N LEU A 23 11.59 17.24 0.50
CA LEU A 23 12.17 17.00 -0.82
C LEU A 23 11.45 17.76 -1.95
N SER A 24 10.37 18.48 -1.64
CA SER A 24 9.64 19.37 -2.53
C SER A 24 9.99 20.84 -2.35
N PHE A 25 10.97 21.17 -1.50
CA PHE A 25 11.47 22.52 -1.32
C PHE A 25 12.94 22.69 -1.76
N PRO A 26 13.32 23.84 -2.36
CA PRO A 26 12.43 24.93 -2.79
C PRO A 26 11.72 24.61 -4.11
N ASP A 27 10.52 25.15 -4.29
CA ASP A 27 9.68 24.92 -5.47
C ASP A 27 10.43 25.27 -6.78
N GLY A 28 10.43 24.37 -7.75
CA GLY A 28 11.11 24.49 -9.04
C GLY A 28 12.60 24.11 -9.04
N LEU A 29 13.22 23.94 -7.87
CA LEU A 29 14.63 23.52 -7.72
C LEU A 29 14.78 22.38 -6.70
N SER A 30 13.66 21.82 -6.26
CA SER A 30 13.64 20.74 -5.27
C SER A 30 14.11 19.44 -5.90
N ILE A 31 14.46 18.47 -5.06
CA ILE A 31 14.82 17.13 -5.52
C ILE A 31 13.68 16.52 -6.31
N ASN A 32 12.43 16.70 -5.86
CA ASN A 32 11.25 16.19 -6.54
C ASN A 32 11.02 16.84 -7.91
N ASP A 33 11.29 18.15 -8.06
CA ASP A 33 11.16 18.87 -9.33
C ASP A 33 12.25 18.49 -10.33
N LEU A 34 13.47 18.24 -9.83
CA LEU A 34 14.63 17.88 -10.64
C LEU A 34 14.75 16.38 -10.91
N THR A 35 13.95 15.55 -10.24
CA THR A 35 13.91 14.10 -10.50
C THR A 35 13.28 13.85 -11.86
N ASP A 36 13.99 13.14 -12.72
CA ASP A 36 13.47 12.70 -14.02
C ASP A 36 12.32 11.69 -13.83
N GLN A 37 11.09 12.19 -13.95
CA GLN A 37 9.86 11.42 -13.77
C GLN A 37 9.66 10.34 -14.85
N ALA A 38 10.36 10.43 -15.98
CA ALA A 38 10.31 9.43 -17.04
C ALA A 38 11.21 8.22 -16.72
N SER A 39 12.22 8.41 -15.87
CA SER A 39 13.14 7.35 -15.42
C SER A 39 12.59 6.52 -14.26
N ILE A 40 11.54 6.98 -13.58
CA ILE A 40 10.93 6.26 -12.47
C ILE A 40 10.09 5.11 -13.03
N GLU A 41 10.44 3.88 -12.64
CA GLU A 41 9.64 2.71 -12.93
C GLU A 41 8.24 2.87 -12.34
N ARG A 42 7.22 2.63 -13.17
CA ARG A 42 5.82 2.72 -12.79
C ARG A 42 5.25 1.31 -12.67
N PRO A 43 5.02 0.83 -11.44
CA PRO A 43 4.32 -0.43 -11.22
C PRO A 43 2.99 -0.45 -11.95
N GLU A 44 2.69 -1.55 -12.64
CA GLU A 44 1.31 -1.90 -12.97
C GLU A 44 0.77 -2.76 -11.84
N TYR A 45 0.01 -2.15 -10.95
CA TYR A 45 -0.63 -2.89 -9.87
C TYR A 45 -1.84 -3.67 -10.36
N VAL A 46 -1.93 -4.91 -9.91
CA VAL A 46 -3.15 -5.69 -10.05
C VAL A 46 -4.24 -5.01 -9.21
N HIS A 47 -5.43 -4.89 -9.78
CA HIS A 47 -6.55 -4.33 -9.06
C HIS A 47 -6.93 -5.24 -7.87
N CYS A 48 -7.43 -4.66 -6.78
CA CYS A 48 -7.66 -5.41 -5.53
C CYS A 48 -8.83 -6.43 -5.64
N ASP A 49 -9.54 -6.46 -6.77
CA ASP A 49 -10.51 -7.49 -7.10
C ASP A 49 -9.87 -8.87 -7.25
N ALA A 50 -8.54 -8.93 -7.45
CA ALA A 50 -7.79 -10.18 -7.34
C ALA A 50 -7.98 -10.86 -5.97
N ILE A 51 -8.01 -10.09 -4.87
CA ILE A 51 -8.26 -10.62 -3.52
C ILE A 51 -9.68 -11.20 -3.45
N ALA A 52 -10.68 -10.46 -3.95
CA ALA A 52 -12.07 -10.94 -3.98
C ALA A 52 -12.24 -12.18 -4.87
N SER A 53 -11.59 -12.20 -6.03
CA SER A 53 -11.61 -13.33 -6.96
C SER A 53 -11.01 -14.57 -6.32
N GLU A 54 -9.93 -14.41 -5.56
CA GLU A 54 -9.31 -15.50 -4.84
C GLU A 54 -10.21 -16.04 -3.73
N ILE A 55 -10.84 -15.16 -2.93
CA ILE A 55 -11.82 -15.57 -1.91
C ILE A 55 -12.91 -16.43 -2.54
N LEU A 56 -13.45 -16.02 -3.69
CA LEU A 56 -14.47 -16.78 -4.41
C LEU A 56 -13.94 -18.13 -4.91
N ARG A 57 -12.72 -18.15 -5.46
CA ARG A 57 -12.06 -19.37 -5.95
C ARG A 57 -11.85 -20.38 -4.83
N VAL A 58 -11.22 -19.97 -3.74
CA VAL A 58 -10.92 -20.81 -2.57
C VAL A 58 -12.20 -21.31 -1.91
N SER A 59 -13.22 -20.45 -1.81
CA SER A 59 -14.55 -20.84 -1.28
C SER A 59 -15.24 -21.90 -2.16
N ALA A 60 -15.05 -21.85 -3.48
CA ALA A 60 -15.65 -22.80 -4.41
C ALA A 60 -14.94 -24.16 -4.38
N THR A 61 -13.63 -24.17 -4.19
CA THR A 61 -12.83 -25.41 -4.11
C THR A 61 -12.88 -26.08 -2.74
N ASN A 62 -13.20 -25.32 -1.68
CA ASN A 62 -13.29 -25.80 -0.30
C ASN A 62 -14.65 -25.42 0.34
N PRO A 63 -15.78 -25.95 -0.17
CA PRO A 63 -17.12 -25.47 0.19
C PRO A 63 -17.48 -25.64 1.68
N ASP A 64 -16.88 -26.61 2.36
CA ASP A 64 -17.14 -26.93 3.76
C ASP A 64 -16.06 -26.37 4.71
N THR A 65 -15.16 -25.53 4.20
CA THR A 65 -14.08 -24.94 5.00
C THR A 65 -14.17 -23.42 5.00
N GLU A 66 -13.84 -22.83 6.15
CA GLU A 66 -13.68 -21.40 6.28
C GLU A 66 -12.52 -20.89 5.41
N VAL A 67 -12.65 -19.67 4.88
CA VAL A 67 -11.61 -18.98 4.12
C VAL A 67 -11.16 -17.79 4.95
N ASP A 68 -9.86 -17.72 5.21
CA ASP A 68 -9.25 -16.66 6.01
C ASP A 68 -8.37 -15.77 5.15
N ILE A 69 -8.24 -14.52 5.60
CA ILE A 69 -7.38 -13.50 5.05
C ILE A 69 -6.34 -13.12 6.11
N MET A 70 -5.09 -12.94 5.68
CA MET A 70 -4.03 -12.36 6.51
C MET A 70 -3.33 -11.24 5.73
N ALA A 71 -3.02 -10.16 6.43
CA ALA A 71 -2.19 -9.07 5.96
C ALA A 71 -0.87 -9.01 6.73
N GLY A 72 0.22 -8.79 6.01
CA GLY A 72 1.53 -8.44 6.52
C GLY A 72 1.95 -7.07 6.01
N ASP A 73 2.86 -6.41 6.73
CA ASP A 73 3.38 -5.08 6.39
C ASP A 73 4.90 -5.10 6.51
N VAL A 74 5.57 -4.39 5.60
CA VAL A 74 7.02 -4.19 5.66
C VAL A 74 7.38 -2.98 6.51
N ALA A 75 8.08 -3.23 7.61
CA ALA A 75 8.57 -2.18 8.48
C ALA A 75 9.54 -1.28 7.72
N ALA A 76 9.27 0.03 7.72
CA ALA A 76 10.15 1.02 7.09
C ALA A 76 10.54 0.68 5.62
N ALA A 77 9.63 0.10 4.84
CA ALA A 77 9.82 -0.40 3.48
C ALA A 77 10.92 0.28 2.64
N PHE A 78 10.85 1.60 2.44
CA PHE A 78 11.82 2.33 1.60
C PHE A 78 13.23 2.40 2.20
N ARG A 79 13.38 2.29 3.53
CA ARG A 79 14.67 2.27 4.22
C ARG A 79 15.51 1.03 3.92
N HIS A 80 14.89 -0.04 3.44
CA HIS A 80 15.60 -1.23 2.97
C HIS A 80 16.25 -1.03 1.59
N ILE A 81 15.88 0.03 0.87
CA ILE A 81 16.38 0.30 -0.47
C ILE A 81 17.56 1.27 -0.38
N SER A 82 18.78 0.75 -0.55
CA SER A 82 19.99 1.58 -0.51
C SER A 82 20.08 2.51 -1.73
N LEU A 83 20.49 3.74 -1.51
CA LEU A 83 20.82 4.66 -2.59
C LEU A 83 22.23 4.40 -3.10
N HIS A 84 22.41 4.53 -4.42
CA HIS A 84 23.74 4.49 -5.00
C HIS A 84 24.59 5.64 -4.43
N SER A 85 25.87 5.38 -4.11
CA SER A 85 26.76 6.35 -3.45
C SER A 85 26.90 7.67 -4.20
N ASN A 86 26.90 7.63 -5.54
CA ASN A 86 26.93 8.83 -6.38
C ASN A 86 25.61 9.63 -6.37
N SER A 87 24.54 9.14 -5.74
CA SER A 87 23.24 9.80 -5.68
C SER A 87 22.93 10.35 -4.29
N VAL A 88 23.54 9.80 -3.22
CA VAL A 88 23.33 10.22 -1.82
C VAL A 88 23.46 11.72 -1.63
N ARG A 89 24.42 12.37 -2.30
CA ARG A 89 24.64 13.83 -2.20
C ARG A 89 23.40 14.67 -2.56
N TRP A 90 22.50 14.13 -3.38
CA TRP A 90 21.28 14.83 -3.78
C TRP A 90 20.22 14.79 -2.70
N PHE A 91 20.25 13.80 -1.81
CA PHE A 91 19.30 13.62 -0.72
C PHE A 91 19.86 14.12 0.61
N ALA A 92 20.62 15.22 0.55
CA ALA A 92 21.17 15.89 1.71
C ALA A 92 20.19 16.95 2.26
N GLY A 93 20.09 17.02 3.59
CA GLY A 93 19.37 18.07 4.28
C GLY A 93 20.19 18.69 5.39
N LEU A 94 19.94 19.96 5.67
CA LEU A 94 20.63 20.71 6.73
C LEU A 94 19.65 20.94 7.88
N ILE A 95 20.14 20.76 9.10
CA ILE A 95 19.46 21.18 10.33
C ILE A 95 20.25 22.37 10.86
N ASP A 96 19.78 23.57 10.55
CA ASP A 96 20.49 24.83 10.82
C ASP A 96 20.74 25.02 12.33
N GLU A 97 19.77 24.67 13.17
CA GLU A 97 19.85 24.83 14.63
C GLU A 97 20.92 23.93 15.26
N ALA A 98 21.30 22.85 14.58
CA ALA A 98 22.27 21.86 15.07
C ALA A 98 23.60 21.92 14.32
N ASP A 99 23.75 22.80 13.31
CA ASP A 99 24.88 22.84 12.38
C ASP A 99 25.22 21.44 11.83
N ALA A 100 24.17 20.69 11.47
CA ALA A 100 24.28 19.27 11.13
C ALA A 100 23.79 18.98 9.71
N LEU A 101 24.67 18.40 8.89
CA LEU A 101 24.34 17.87 7.56
C LEU A 101 23.91 16.41 7.67
N ILE A 102 22.69 16.11 7.25
CA ILE A 102 22.14 14.76 7.20
C ILE A 102 22.17 14.26 5.75
N LEU A 103 22.71 13.06 5.55
CA LEU A 103 22.73 12.37 4.27
C LEU A 103 21.83 11.15 4.33
N GLU A 104 20.81 11.11 3.46
CA GLU A 104 19.98 9.92 3.33
C GLU A 104 20.71 8.83 2.55
N LEU A 105 20.91 7.67 3.17
CA LEU A 105 21.61 6.52 2.56
C LEU A 105 20.66 5.49 1.93
N ALA A 106 19.37 5.64 2.19
CA ALA A 106 18.31 4.79 1.67
C ALA A 106 17.21 5.65 1.05
N ALA A 107 16.33 5.03 0.24
CA ALA A 107 15.27 5.71 -0.46
C ALA A 107 14.39 6.50 0.54
N PRO A 108 14.35 7.85 0.45
CA PRO A 108 13.74 8.65 1.48
C PRO A 108 12.22 8.73 1.30
N PHE A 109 11.52 8.93 2.41
CA PHE A 109 10.10 9.23 2.35
C PHE A 109 9.87 10.61 1.69
N GLY A 110 8.89 10.70 0.81
CA GLY A 110 8.56 11.95 0.09
C GLY A 110 9.25 12.11 -1.27
N TRP A 111 10.16 11.21 -1.66
CA TRP A 111 10.70 11.16 -3.02
C TRP A 111 9.77 10.33 -3.92
N PRO A 112 9.33 10.82 -5.09
CA PRO A 112 8.44 10.08 -5.98
C PRO A 112 9.06 8.79 -6.55
N GLY A 113 10.39 8.67 -6.54
CA GLY A 113 11.08 7.44 -6.98
C GLY A 113 11.03 6.31 -5.95
N SER A 114 10.84 6.60 -4.65
CA SER A 114 10.92 5.57 -3.60
C SER A 114 9.90 4.43 -3.79
N PRO A 115 8.60 4.69 -4.06
CA PRO A 115 7.66 3.60 -4.29
C PRO A 115 7.98 2.78 -5.54
N GLY A 116 8.39 3.42 -6.64
CA GLY A 116 8.73 2.73 -7.88
C GLY A 116 9.96 1.83 -7.72
N THR A 117 11.00 2.31 -7.04
CA THR A 117 12.18 1.47 -6.75
C THR A 117 11.87 0.35 -5.78
N TYR A 118 11.04 0.60 -4.76
CA TYR A 118 10.63 -0.43 -3.82
C TYR A 118 9.84 -1.54 -4.49
N GLU A 119 9.02 -1.23 -5.49
CA GLU A 119 8.20 -2.22 -6.19
C GLU A 119 9.00 -3.39 -6.76
N ILE A 120 10.20 -3.14 -7.30
CA ILE A 120 11.08 -4.21 -7.80
C ILE A 120 11.35 -5.23 -6.69
N VAL A 121 11.59 -4.73 -5.48
CA VAL A 121 11.93 -5.54 -4.31
C VAL A 121 10.67 -6.17 -3.69
N GLY A 122 9.56 -5.42 -3.63
CA GLY A 122 8.25 -5.95 -3.26
C GLY A 122 7.82 -7.10 -4.17
N GLY A 123 7.99 -6.95 -5.48
CA GLY A 123 7.74 -8.00 -6.47
C GLY A 123 8.65 -9.21 -6.31
N ALA A 124 9.90 -9.04 -5.88
CA ALA A 124 10.78 -10.16 -5.55
C ALA A 124 10.28 -10.94 -4.31
N VAL A 125 9.78 -10.24 -3.28
CA VAL A 125 9.11 -10.88 -2.13
C VAL A 125 7.91 -11.68 -2.62
N SER A 126 7.06 -11.07 -3.45
CA SER A 126 5.86 -11.70 -4.00
C SER A 126 6.20 -12.95 -4.81
N TYR A 127 7.25 -12.89 -5.64
CA TYR A 127 7.73 -14.03 -6.41
C TYR A 127 8.22 -15.17 -5.51
N VAL A 128 9.07 -14.89 -4.52
CA VAL A 128 9.58 -15.93 -3.60
C VAL A 128 8.44 -16.55 -2.80
N HIS A 129 7.55 -15.73 -2.25
CA HIS A 129 6.42 -16.22 -1.47
C HIS A 129 5.45 -17.05 -2.31
N GLY A 130 5.03 -16.54 -3.47
CA GLY A 130 4.10 -17.21 -4.37
C GLY A 130 4.67 -18.46 -5.05
N SER A 131 6.00 -18.60 -5.11
CA SER A 131 6.66 -19.81 -5.60
C SER A 131 6.71 -20.95 -4.56
N HIS A 132 6.42 -20.67 -3.29
CA HIS A 132 6.25 -21.73 -2.30
C HIS A 132 4.88 -22.40 -2.45
N PHE A 133 4.85 -23.70 -2.20
CA PHE A 133 3.67 -24.54 -2.35
C PHE A 133 3.57 -25.51 -1.18
N ASN A 134 2.38 -26.06 -0.98
CA ASN A 134 2.14 -27.19 -0.09
C ASN A 134 1.11 -28.14 -0.71
N ALA A 135 0.68 -29.16 0.03
CA ALA A 135 -0.30 -30.13 -0.47
C ALA A 135 -1.66 -29.48 -0.84
N ASP A 136 -2.05 -28.42 -0.14
CA ASP A 136 -3.32 -27.72 -0.36
C ASP A 136 -3.23 -26.68 -1.50
N ASN A 137 -2.03 -26.19 -1.81
CA ASN A 137 -1.76 -25.21 -2.87
C ASN A 137 -0.56 -25.68 -3.72
N PRO A 138 -0.72 -26.72 -4.54
CA PRO A 138 0.37 -27.31 -5.32
C PRO A 138 0.92 -26.38 -6.40
N ASP A 139 0.12 -25.41 -6.85
CA ASP A 139 0.47 -24.46 -7.90
C ASP A 139 1.10 -23.17 -7.35
N GLY A 140 1.36 -23.11 -6.04
CA GLY A 140 1.90 -21.95 -5.36
C GLY A 140 0.88 -21.22 -4.48
N PHE A 141 1.39 -20.42 -3.56
CA PHE A 141 0.57 -19.60 -2.67
C PHE A 141 0.01 -18.38 -3.39
N PHE A 142 -1.29 -18.13 -3.22
CA PHE A 142 -1.86 -16.85 -3.62
C PHE A 142 -1.21 -15.74 -2.82
N HIS A 143 -0.84 -14.67 -3.53
CA HIS A 143 -0.30 -13.46 -2.93
C HIS A 143 -0.76 -12.24 -3.70
N TYR A 144 -1.16 -11.22 -2.96
CA TYR A 144 -1.38 -9.89 -3.47
C TYR A 144 -0.49 -8.92 -2.70
N HIS A 145 0.22 -8.04 -3.38
CA HIS A 145 0.94 -6.95 -2.71
C HIS A 145 0.57 -5.59 -3.29
N TRP A 146 0.64 -4.59 -2.43
CA TRP A 146 0.50 -3.19 -2.79
C TRP A 146 1.54 -2.40 -2.00
N VAL A 147 2.63 -2.00 -2.66
CA VAL A 147 3.79 -1.40 -1.97
C VAL A 147 4.19 -2.31 -0.79
N ASP A 148 4.08 -1.82 0.45
CA ASP A 148 4.47 -2.48 1.70
C ASP A 148 3.41 -3.42 2.27
N ASP A 149 2.17 -3.37 1.78
CA ASP A 149 1.09 -4.27 2.19
C ASP A 149 1.17 -5.60 1.42
N HIS A 150 1.12 -6.71 2.13
CA HIS A 150 1.11 -8.07 1.59
C HIS A 150 -0.12 -8.82 2.10
N ILE A 151 -0.91 -9.40 1.20
CA ILE A 151 -2.19 -10.03 1.50
C ILE A 151 -2.20 -11.48 1.00
N ASN A 152 -2.63 -12.37 1.89
CA ASN A 152 -2.84 -13.77 1.64
C ASN A 152 -4.30 -14.16 1.86
N VAL A 153 -4.77 -15.14 1.10
CA VAL A 153 -6.11 -15.72 1.22
C VAL A 153 -5.97 -17.23 1.14
N THR A 154 -6.61 -17.95 2.06
CA THR A 154 -6.49 -19.41 2.05
C THR A 154 -7.61 -20.11 2.81
N ALA A 155 -7.85 -21.38 2.48
CA ALA A 155 -8.79 -22.22 3.24
C ALA A 155 -8.15 -22.68 4.55
N THR A 156 -8.95 -22.75 5.61
CA THR A 156 -8.55 -23.19 6.95
C THR A 156 -8.43 -24.72 7.03
N VAL A 157 -7.53 -25.28 6.21
CA VAL A 157 -7.21 -26.71 6.13
C VAL A 157 -5.80 -26.96 6.64
N GLY A 158 -5.62 -28.00 7.45
CA GLY A 158 -4.29 -28.49 7.85
C GLY A 158 -3.35 -27.40 8.39
N SER A 159 -2.13 -27.36 7.85
CA SER A 159 -1.09 -26.37 8.20
C SER A 159 -1.11 -25.13 7.29
N ASN A 160 -2.06 -25.02 6.38
CA ASN A 160 -1.98 -24.12 5.23
C ASN A 160 -1.74 -22.64 5.62
N ARG A 161 -2.52 -22.12 6.59
CA ARG A 161 -2.32 -20.76 7.15
C ARG A 161 -0.92 -20.54 7.72
N ALA A 162 -0.40 -21.52 8.44
CA ALA A 162 0.93 -21.45 9.05
C ALA A 162 2.05 -21.61 8.01
N ASP A 163 1.81 -22.34 6.92
CA ASP A 163 2.77 -22.47 5.82
C ASP A 163 2.88 -21.17 5.03
N MET A 164 1.76 -20.53 4.72
CA MET A 164 1.73 -19.23 4.05
C MET A 164 2.32 -18.12 4.91
N ASP A 165 1.98 -18.05 6.21
CA ASP A 165 2.59 -17.07 7.13
C ASP A 165 4.11 -17.22 7.21
N ARG A 166 4.61 -18.45 7.42
CA ARG A 166 6.06 -18.72 7.45
C ARG A 166 6.73 -18.40 6.12
N SER A 167 6.09 -18.71 5.01
CA SER A 167 6.59 -18.43 3.66
C SER A 167 6.73 -16.93 3.41
N LEU A 168 5.74 -16.12 3.77
CA LEU A 168 5.79 -14.67 3.61
C LEU A 168 6.90 -14.07 4.48
N ARG A 169 6.97 -14.47 5.75
CA ARG A 169 8.01 -14.03 6.69
C ARG A 169 9.41 -14.40 6.18
N PHE A 170 9.57 -15.61 5.66
CA PHE A 170 10.82 -16.03 5.03
C PHE A 170 11.17 -15.15 3.82
N ALA A 171 10.22 -14.91 2.91
CA ALA A 171 10.45 -14.09 1.72
C ALA A 171 10.88 -12.67 2.08
N LEU A 172 10.22 -12.05 3.07
CA LEU A 172 10.59 -10.73 3.59
C LEU A 172 12.03 -10.72 4.12
N LEU A 173 12.39 -11.68 4.97
CA LEU A 173 13.75 -11.75 5.53
C LEU A 173 14.81 -12.04 4.47
N ALA A 174 14.50 -12.92 3.51
CA ALA A 174 15.44 -13.30 2.46
C ALA A 174 15.73 -12.14 1.48
N VAL A 175 14.73 -11.32 1.19
CA VAL A 175 14.84 -10.23 0.20
C VAL A 175 15.26 -8.90 0.85
N LEU A 176 14.70 -8.55 2.00
CA LEU A 176 14.87 -7.24 2.63
C LEU A 176 15.77 -7.26 3.88
N GLY A 177 16.09 -8.45 4.39
CA GLY A 177 16.94 -8.66 5.55
C GLY A 177 16.23 -8.55 6.90
N GLU A 178 17.04 -8.56 7.95
CA GLU A 178 16.57 -8.43 9.34
C GLU A 178 15.90 -7.05 9.55
N GLY A 179 14.76 -7.04 10.24
CA GLY A 179 13.99 -5.83 10.53
C GLY A 179 12.92 -5.47 9.51
N ALA A 180 12.76 -6.23 8.42
CA ALA A 180 11.72 -5.99 7.42
C ALA A 180 10.30 -6.36 7.90
N ILE A 181 10.18 -7.29 8.86
CA ILE A 181 8.88 -7.74 9.37
C ILE A 181 8.33 -6.73 10.37
N ASN A 182 7.14 -6.20 10.11
CA ASN A 182 6.41 -5.35 11.05
C ASN A 182 5.46 -6.17 11.93
N GLU A 183 5.97 -6.79 13.00
CA GLU A 183 5.19 -7.71 13.84
C GLU A 183 3.86 -7.10 14.34
N ASP A 184 3.87 -5.82 14.71
CA ASP A 184 2.68 -5.12 15.23
C ASP A 184 1.57 -4.93 14.18
N LYS A 185 1.90 -5.09 12.90
CA LYS A 185 0.97 -4.92 11.78
C LYS A 185 0.67 -6.21 11.02
N PHE A 186 1.28 -7.32 11.40
CA PHE A 186 0.82 -8.63 10.92
C PHE A 186 -0.52 -8.94 11.58
N THR A 187 -1.55 -9.08 10.77
CA THR A 187 -2.88 -9.40 11.28
C THR A 187 -2.97 -10.90 11.56
N PRO A 188 -3.76 -11.33 12.57
CA PRO A 188 -4.16 -12.73 12.63
C PRO A 188 -4.97 -13.10 11.39
N TRP A 189 -4.96 -14.38 11.04
CA TRP A 189 -5.86 -14.95 10.04
C TRP A 189 -7.31 -14.83 10.51
N ALA A 190 -8.18 -14.28 9.67
CA ALA A 190 -9.59 -14.12 9.99
C ALA A 190 -10.47 -14.09 8.73
N PRO A 191 -11.75 -14.49 8.83
CA PRO A 191 -12.70 -14.45 7.72
C PRO A 191 -13.18 -13.02 7.40
N VAL A 192 -13.02 -12.09 8.34
CA VAL A 192 -13.31 -10.67 8.14
C VAL A 192 -12.05 -9.87 8.41
N GLN A 193 -11.54 -9.19 7.39
CA GLN A 193 -10.29 -8.44 7.50
C GLN A 193 -10.36 -7.08 6.83
N THR A 194 -9.72 -6.07 7.43
CA THR A 194 -9.53 -4.77 6.77
C THR A 194 -8.16 -4.69 6.12
N VAL A 195 -8.10 -4.81 4.79
CA VAL A 195 -6.86 -4.70 3.99
C VAL A 195 -7.01 -3.65 2.91
N LEU A 196 -5.93 -2.91 2.59
CA LEU A 196 -5.97 -1.74 1.69
C LEU A 196 -7.02 -0.70 2.14
N GLY A 197 -7.38 -0.77 3.43
CA GLY A 197 -8.44 -0.01 4.06
C GLY A 197 -9.85 -0.27 3.52
N LEU A 198 -10.11 -1.50 3.11
CA LEU A 198 -11.41 -2.07 2.73
C LEU A 198 -11.69 -3.27 3.61
N GLN A 199 -12.95 -3.47 3.96
CA GLN A 199 -13.36 -4.64 4.71
C GLN A 199 -13.78 -5.74 3.75
N PHE A 200 -13.03 -6.84 3.76
CA PHE A 200 -13.35 -8.08 3.08
C PHE A 200 -14.00 -9.03 4.09
N ASP A 201 -15.09 -9.66 3.69
CA ASP A 201 -15.82 -10.66 4.48
C ASP A 201 -15.99 -11.91 3.61
N THR A 202 -15.30 -12.99 3.99
CA THR A 202 -15.25 -14.24 3.22
C THR A 202 -16.52 -15.08 3.38
N HIS A 203 -17.24 -14.95 4.50
CA HIS A 203 -18.50 -15.65 4.73
C HIS A 203 -19.61 -15.14 3.81
N SER A 204 -19.80 -13.82 3.80
CA SER A 204 -20.79 -13.14 2.97
C SER A 204 -20.29 -12.90 1.54
N ARG A 205 -18.98 -13.06 1.30
CA ARG A 205 -18.29 -12.82 0.03
C ARG A 205 -18.48 -11.38 -0.44
N THR A 206 -18.32 -10.45 0.48
CA THR A 206 -18.51 -9.02 0.22
C THR A 206 -17.23 -8.23 0.45
N VAL A 207 -17.14 -7.10 -0.26
CA VAL A 207 -16.12 -6.07 -0.03
C VAL A 207 -16.85 -4.77 0.21
N SER A 208 -16.51 -4.08 1.31
CA SER A 208 -17.15 -2.84 1.69
C SER A 208 -16.15 -1.80 2.20
N MET A 209 -16.56 -0.53 2.14
CA MET A 209 -15.79 0.55 2.73
C MET A 209 -16.11 0.64 4.23
N PRO A 210 -15.10 0.67 5.12
CA PRO A 210 -15.33 0.86 6.54
C PRO A 210 -16.14 2.12 6.83
N GLU A 211 -17.12 2.04 7.73
CA GLU A 211 -18.02 3.16 8.04
C GLU A 211 -17.27 4.42 8.49
N SER A 212 -16.18 4.26 9.25
CA SER A 212 -15.32 5.36 9.69
C SER A 212 -14.74 6.16 8.51
N LYS A 213 -14.40 5.49 7.40
CA LYS A 213 -13.92 6.14 6.16
C LYS A 213 -15.06 6.86 5.44
N ILE A 214 -16.24 6.24 5.36
CA ILE A 214 -17.44 6.88 4.78
C ILE A 214 -17.76 8.16 5.56
N LEU A 215 -17.78 8.09 6.89
CA LEU A 215 -18.03 9.24 7.76
C LEU A 215 -16.95 10.32 7.60
N LYS A 216 -15.67 9.93 7.48
CA LYS A 216 -14.57 10.88 7.20
C LYS A 216 -14.78 11.60 5.87
N ALA A 217 -15.06 10.88 4.79
CA ALA A 217 -15.31 11.46 3.48
C ALA A 217 -16.52 12.40 3.51
N ARG A 218 -17.63 11.99 4.13
CA ARG A 218 -18.83 12.85 4.32
C ARG A 218 -18.49 14.14 5.06
N ARG A 219 -17.74 14.06 6.16
CA ARG A 219 -17.30 15.26 6.92
C ARG A 219 -16.46 16.20 6.08
N LEU A 220 -15.52 15.67 5.28
CA LEU A 220 -14.69 16.49 4.41
C LEU A 220 -15.51 17.20 3.33
N VAL A 221 -16.48 16.51 2.73
CA VAL A 221 -17.38 17.09 1.71
C VAL A 221 -18.25 18.19 2.33
N VAL A 222 -18.85 17.95 3.49
CA VAL A 222 -19.68 18.95 4.20
C VAL A 222 -18.83 20.18 4.57
N ALA A 223 -17.65 19.98 5.13
CA ALA A 223 -16.75 21.07 5.49
C ALA A 223 -16.33 21.89 4.26
N ALA A 224 -16.05 21.23 3.14
CA ALA A 224 -15.73 21.89 1.88
C ALA A 224 -16.89 22.69 1.31
N PHE A 225 -18.11 22.13 1.33
CA PHE A 225 -19.32 22.78 0.82
C PHE A 225 -19.64 24.08 1.57
N HIS A 226 -19.41 24.11 2.88
CA HIS A 226 -19.69 25.28 3.71
C HIS A 226 -18.53 26.29 3.79
N SER A 227 -17.38 25.99 3.19
CA SER A 227 -16.22 26.89 3.25
C SER A 227 -16.18 27.87 2.08
N THR A 228 -15.84 29.13 2.35
CA THR A 228 -15.59 30.16 1.33
C THR A 228 -14.15 30.13 0.81
N ALA A 229 -13.23 29.49 1.53
CA ALA A 229 -11.83 29.31 1.15
C ALA A 229 -11.28 27.98 1.69
N MET A 230 -10.31 27.37 1.01
CA MET A 230 -9.77 26.06 1.40
C MET A 230 -8.25 26.05 1.24
N SER A 231 -7.54 25.51 2.24
CA SER A 231 -6.10 25.31 2.11
C SER A 231 -5.79 24.22 1.08
N ARG A 232 -4.61 24.29 0.45
CA ARG A 232 -4.16 23.25 -0.50
C ARG A 232 -4.13 21.87 0.14
N THR A 233 -3.79 21.79 1.43
CA THR A 233 -3.80 20.54 2.21
C THR A 233 -5.22 20.00 2.39
N ALA A 234 -6.19 20.84 2.74
CA ALA A 234 -7.59 20.44 2.89
C ALA A 234 -8.19 19.98 1.54
N LEU A 235 -7.86 20.68 0.45
CA LEU A 235 -8.27 20.28 -0.90
C LEU A 235 -7.68 18.94 -1.32
N ARG A 236 -6.38 18.73 -1.11
CA ARG A 236 -5.71 17.45 -1.39
C ARG A 236 -6.30 16.31 -0.56
N SER A 237 -6.60 16.56 0.72
CA SER A 237 -7.25 15.58 1.59
C SER A 237 -8.67 15.24 1.11
N LEU A 238 -9.44 16.22 0.64
CA LEU A 238 -10.78 16.01 0.08
C LEU A 238 -10.71 15.15 -1.17
N VAL A 239 -9.89 15.54 -2.15
CA VAL A 239 -9.72 14.81 -3.42
C VAL A 239 -9.23 13.38 -3.15
N GLY A 240 -8.22 13.21 -2.30
CA GLY A 240 -7.71 11.89 -1.93
C GLY A 240 -8.75 11.02 -1.21
N SER A 241 -9.65 11.60 -0.43
CA SER A 241 -10.75 10.86 0.21
C SER A 241 -11.86 10.43 -0.75
N GLY A 242 -11.97 11.06 -1.93
CA GLY A 242 -12.86 10.62 -3.01
C GLY A 242 -12.20 9.61 -3.96
N HIS A 243 -10.88 9.68 -4.10
CA HIS A 243 -10.04 8.78 -4.92
C HIS A 243 -9.61 7.53 -4.14
N LEU A 244 -10.55 6.86 -3.48
CA LEU A 244 -10.24 5.75 -2.55
C LEU A 244 -9.70 4.47 -3.22
N TYR A 245 -9.37 4.51 -4.52
CA TYR A 245 -8.76 3.42 -5.27
C TYR A 245 -7.82 3.94 -6.37
N PRO A 246 -6.78 3.18 -6.74
CA PRO A 246 -6.01 3.49 -7.94
C PRO A 246 -6.93 3.37 -9.16
N PRO A 247 -6.90 4.33 -10.10
CA PRO A 247 -7.53 4.12 -11.38
C PRO A 247 -6.81 2.94 -12.05
N GLY A 248 -7.53 1.84 -12.28
CA GLY A 248 -7.18 0.95 -13.38
C GLY A 248 -7.16 1.75 -14.69
N PRO A 249 -6.50 1.25 -15.76
CA PRO A 249 -6.32 2.00 -17.00
C PRO A 249 -7.67 2.56 -17.45
N THR A 250 -7.73 3.88 -17.60
CA THR A 250 -8.94 4.59 -18.01
C THR A 250 -9.43 4.06 -19.34
N VAL A 251 -10.47 3.23 -19.32
CA VAL A 251 -11.30 3.00 -20.51
C VAL A 251 -12.22 4.22 -20.61
N PRO A 252 -12.25 4.93 -21.76
CA PRO A 252 -13.10 6.10 -21.92
C PRO A 252 -14.56 5.73 -21.65
N SER A 253 -15.22 6.56 -20.85
CA SER A 253 -16.64 6.47 -20.56
C SER A 253 -17.47 6.54 -21.85
N THR A 254 -17.95 5.40 -22.32
CA THR A 254 -19.15 5.35 -23.16
C THR A 254 -20.21 4.56 -22.42
N THR A 255 -21.24 5.28 -22.01
CA THR A 255 -22.51 4.81 -21.48
C THR A 255 -23.10 3.74 -22.40
N THR A 256 -23.14 2.48 -21.97
CA THR A 256 -23.97 1.45 -22.60
C THR A 256 -24.91 0.87 -21.55
N SER A 257 -26.16 1.32 -21.61
CA SER A 257 -27.25 0.89 -20.73
C SER A 257 -27.66 -0.56 -21.07
N ALA A 258 -27.97 -1.35 -20.04
CA ALA A 258 -28.45 -2.73 -20.10
C ALA A 258 -29.86 -2.88 -20.75
N ARG A 259 -29.96 -2.56 -22.05
CA ARG A 259 -31.14 -2.85 -22.89
C ARG A 259 -30.83 -3.56 -24.22
N ASP A 260 -29.57 -3.84 -24.52
CA ASP A 260 -29.16 -4.46 -25.80
C ASP A 260 -28.72 -5.92 -25.71
N LEU A 261 -29.19 -6.66 -24.69
CA LEU A 261 -29.09 -8.12 -24.66
C LEU A 261 -30.46 -8.75 -24.90
N ARG A 262 -30.89 -8.78 -26.17
CA ARG A 262 -31.77 -9.83 -26.69
C ARG A 262 -30.91 -10.75 -27.56
N SER A 263 -30.65 -11.94 -27.06
CA SER A 263 -30.11 -13.08 -27.83
C SER A 263 -31.11 -13.47 -28.93
N PRO A 264 -30.66 -13.95 -30.10
CA PRO A 264 -31.39 -15.00 -30.78
C PRO A 264 -31.17 -16.32 -30.01
N PHE A 265 -32.26 -16.74 -29.37
CA PHE A 265 -32.48 -17.96 -28.58
C PHE A 265 -32.09 -17.88 -27.10
#